data_AF-A0A149TNE6-F1
#
_entry.id   AF-A0A149TNE6-F1
#
_cell.length_a   1.000
_cell.length_b   1.000
_cell.length_c   1.000
_cell.angle_alpha   90.00
_cell.angle_beta   90.00
_cell.angle_gamma   90.00
#
_symmetry.space_group_name_H-M   'P 1'
#
loop_
_entity.id
_entity.type
_entity.pdbx_description
1 polymer ?
#
loop_
_entity_poly.entity_id
_entity_poly.type
_entity_poly.pdbx_seq_one_letter_code
_entity_poly.pdbx_strand_id
1 'polypeptide(L)'
;MSKKPPANWEEIASAYCAGSLSNRQIAKQFGIAESTLRKRIASEGWEKTSAQKVRTRTPKVRTAAHSGTATPKRPSPIIAEAIPDDIEGRLLCLAERMTDELEQITAHQGEISEAIEIETMDDENPRRKEAMLKAISHPIRANSLKTIAQTVALLGGKGASKKGKKEQLKDAADTASSGKFAPMTQPKLVVNNGKRRDS
;
A
#
# COMPACT_ATOMS: atom_id res chain seq x y z
N MET A 1 53.91 -5.42 6.01
CA MET A 1 53.66 -4.32 5.06
C MET A 1 53.02 -4.88 3.81
N SER A 2 51.69 -4.77 3.65
CA SER A 2 51.05 -4.96 2.34
C SER A 2 49.95 -3.92 2.17
N LYS A 3 50.14 -3.13 1.12
CA LYS A 3 49.55 -1.83 0.85
C LYS A 3 48.04 -1.95 0.65
N LYS A 4 47.29 -1.12 1.38
CA LYS A 4 45.86 -0.87 1.17
C LYS A 4 45.66 -0.49 -0.31
N PRO A 5 44.73 -1.09 -1.07
CA PRO A 5 44.26 -0.42 -2.26
C PRO A 5 43.65 0.93 -1.81
N PRO A 6 43.86 2.02 -2.56
CA PRO A 6 43.18 3.27 -2.32
C PRO A 6 41.70 2.99 -2.51
N ALA A 7 40.98 2.77 -1.41
CA ALA A 7 39.54 2.67 -1.44
C ALA A 7 39.05 4.01 -1.98
N ASN A 8 38.48 3.99 -3.20
CA ASN A 8 37.86 5.14 -3.82
C ASN A 8 36.62 5.52 -3.00
N TRP A 9 36.84 6.20 -1.87
CA TRP A 9 35.79 6.54 -0.91
C TRP A 9 34.73 7.43 -1.56
N GLU A 10 35.10 8.23 -2.55
CA GLU A 10 34.19 9.05 -3.34
C GLU A 10 33.22 8.20 -4.19
N GLU A 11 33.68 7.10 -4.77
CA GLU A 11 32.83 6.16 -5.52
C GLU A 11 31.89 5.39 -4.59
N ILE A 12 32.38 5.05 -3.39
CA ILE A 12 31.56 4.40 -2.36
C ILE A 12 30.49 5.38 -1.85
N ALA A 13 30.84 6.66 -1.67
CA ALA A 13 29.92 7.72 -1.28
C ALA A 13 28.84 7.93 -2.33
N SER A 14 29.21 8.02 -3.61
CA SER A 14 28.25 8.21 -4.70
C SER A 14 27.30 7.01 -4.84
N ALA A 15 27.81 5.78 -4.74
CA ALA A 15 26.99 4.57 -4.77
C ALA A 15 26.04 4.48 -3.56
N TYR A 16 26.47 4.95 -2.40
CA TYR A 16 25.64 5.01 -1.19
C TYR A 16 24.55 6.09 -1.30
N CYS A 17 24.91 7.30 -1.76
CA CYS A 17 23.98 8.41 -1.98
C CYS A 17 22.97 8.09 -3.09
N ALA A 18 23.36 7.35 -4.14
CA ALA A 18 22.48 6.90 -5.21
C ALA A 18 21.35 5.97 -4.71
N GLY A 19 21.51 5.35 -3.53
CA GLY A 19 20.44 4.60 -2.85
C GLY A 19 20.02 3.29 -3.54
N SER A 20 20.64 2.92 -4.66
CA SER A 20 20.27 1.78 -5.51
C SER A 20 20.79 0.43 -5.00
N LEU A 21 21.89 0.43 -4.24
CA LEU A 21 22.53 -0.77 -3.68
C LEU A 21 22.42 -0.82 -2.15
N SER A 22 22.24 -2.02 -1.60
CA SER A 22 22.30 -2.22 -0.15
C SER A 22 23.75 -2.08 0.37
N ASN A 23 23.91 -1.70 1.65
CA ASN A 23 25.24 -1.53 2.27
C ASN A 23 26.12 -2.79 2.13
N ARG A 24 25.51 -3.98 2.14
CA ARG A 24 26.18 -5.26 1.94
C ARG A 24 26.66 -5.47 0.49
N GLN A 25 25.89 -5.02 -0.49
CA GLN A 25 26.29 -5.08 -1.91
C GLN A 25 27.42 -4.11 -2.21
N ILE A 26 27.35 -2.88 -1.69
CA ILE A 26 28.42 -1.88 -1.81
C ILE A 26 29.71 -2.44 -1.19
N ALA A 27 29.64 -2.97 0.04
CA ALA A 27 30.79 -3.58 0.71
C ALA A 27 31.44 -4.71 -0.13
N LYS A 28 30.63 -5.58 -0.75
CA LYS A 28 31.12 -6.66 -1.64
C LYS A 28 31.75 -6.14 -2.93
N GLN A 29 31.14 -5.14 -3.57
CA GLN A 29 31.62 -4.56 -4.82
C GLN A 29 32.99 -3.90 -4.67
N PHE A 30 33.20 -3.21 -3.54
CA PHE A 30 34.45 -2.52 -3.24
C PHE A 30 35.44 -3.36 -2.43
N GLY A 31 35.09 -4.60 -2.06
CA GLY A 31 35.97 -5.52 -1.32
C GLY A 31 36.27 -5.09 0.12
N ILE A 32 35.39 -4.31 0.74
CA ILE A 32 35.56 -3.76 2.09
C ILE A 32 34.60 -4.46 3.06
N ALA A 33 34.99 -4.58 4.34
CA ALA A 33 34.08 -5.06 5.37
C ALA A 33 32.90 -4.09 5.59
N GLU A 34 31.67 -4.61 5.69
CA GLU A 34 30.45 -3.81 5.91
C GLU A 34 30.52 -2.97 7.20
N SER A 35 31.24 -3.46 8.22
CA SER A 35 31.50 -2.73 9.47
C SER A 35 32.31 -1.45 9.25
N THR A 36 33.29 -1.47 8.33
CA THR A 36 34.10 -0.30 7.97
C THR A 36 33.27 0.72 7.20
N LEU A 37 32.40 0.27 6.30
CA LEU A 37 31.45 1.14 5.58
C LEU A 37 30.49 1.85 6.55
N ARG A 38 29.91 1.11 7.51
CA ARG A 38 29.01 1.68 8.53
C ARG A 38 29.69 2.72 9.41
N LYS A 39 30.94 2.46 9.85
CA LYS A 39 31.73 3.44 10.63
C LYS A 39 31.99 4.71 9.83
N ARG A 40 32.28 4.57 8.54
CA ARG A 40 32.54 5.70 7.63
C ARG A 40 31.29 6.57 7.39
N ILE A 41 30.14 5.93 7.15
CA ILE A 41 28.85 6.62 7.01
C ILE A 41 28.54 7.44 8.27
N ALA A 42 28.77 6.86 9.45
CA ALA A 42 28.55 7.55 10.72
C ALA A 42 29.52 8.71 10.96
N SER A 43 30.77 8.60 10.52
CA SER A 43 31.78 9.65 10.68
C SER A 43 31.63 10.79 9.67
N GLU A 44 31.22 10.50 8.44
CA GLU A 44 31.11 11.47 7.35
C GLU A 44 29.67 11.95 7.11
N GLY A 45 28.68 11.43 7.86
CA GLY A 45 27.29 11.88 7.82
C GLY A 45 26.60 11.64 6.48
N TRP A 46 26.97 10.58 5.75
CA TRP A 46 26.37 10.32 4.45
C TRP A 46 24.88 9.97 4.58
N GLU A 47 24.04 10.71 3.85
CA GLU A 47 22.61 10.47 3.78
C GLU A 47 22.25 9.78 2.46
N LYS A 48 21.36 8.80 2.51
CA LYS A 48 20.83 8.20 1.28
C LYS A 48 19.81 9.17 0.69
N THR A 49 20.04 9.66 -0.53
CA THR A 49 18.96 10.24 -1.31
C THR A 49 17.95 9.12 -1.51
N SER A 50 16.75 9.27 -0.92
CA SER A 50 15.74 8.21 -0.89
C SER A 50 15.21 7.95 -2.30
N ALA A 51 15.96 7.18 -3.09
CA ALA A 51 15.49 6.57 -4.31
C ALA A 51 14.44 5.54 -3.92
N GLN A 52 13.18 5.98 -4.04
CA GLN A 52 11.96 5.22 -4.23
C GLN A 52 12.05 3.74 -3.85
N LYS A 53 11.42 3.41 -2.71
CA LYS A 53 11.27 2.06 -2.16
C LYS A 53 10.57 1.13 -3.15
N VAL A 54 11.30 0.60 -4.13
CA VAL A 54 10.88 -0.53 -4.96
C VAL A 54 10.94 -1.76 -4.05
N ARG A 55 9.78 -2.19 -3.57
CA ARG A 55 9.60 -3.46 -2.89
C ARG A 55 9.94 -4.59 -3.86
N THR A 56 11.17 -5.07 -3.83
CA THR A 56 11.52 -6.35 -4.46
C THR A 56 11.02 -7.49 -3.56
N ARG A 57 9.75 -7.88 -3.73
CA ARG A 57 9.30 -9.23 -3.35
C ARG A 57 9.91 -10.20 -4.36
N THR A 58 10.89 -10.98 -3.93
CA THR A 58 11.40 -12.14 -4.65
C THR A 58 10.34 -13.25 -4.68
N PRO A 59 9.89 -13.74 -5.85
CA PRO A 59 9.31 -15.07 -5.94
C PRO A 59 10.45 -16.08 -6.17
N LYS A 60 10.47 -17.11 -5.32
CA LYS A 60 11.30 -18.31 -5.45
C LYS A 60 10.79 -19.11 -6.65
N VAL A 61 11.46 -19.01 -7.79
CA VAL A 61 11.17 -19.85 -8.96
C VAL A 61 11.96 -21.16 -8.84
N ARG A 62 11.22 -22.28 -8.84
CA ARG A 62 11.75 -23.62 -9.02
C ARG A 62 12.22 -23.75 -10.47
N THR A 63 13.44 -24.22 -10.64
CA THR A 63 14.10 -24.53 -11.89
C THR A 63 13.35 -25.63 -12.64
N ALA A 64 12.97 -25.35 -13.89
CA ALA A 64 12.90 -26.36 -14.95
C ALA A 64 13.32 -25.66 -16.25
N ALA A 65 14.38 -26.18 -16.85
CA ALA A 65 15.04 -25.69 -18.05
C ALA A 65 14.08 -25.56 -19.22
N HIS A 66 14.32 -24.59 -20.11
CA HIS A 66 14.37 -24.77 -21.57
C HIS A 66 15.22 -23.62 -22.15
N SER A 67 16.31 -24.02 -22.81
CA SER A 67 17.19 -23.17 -23.60
C SER A 67 16.44 -22.70 -24.86
N GLY A 68 16.46 -21.40 -25.13
CA GLY A 68 15.94 -20.80 -26.34
C GLY A 68 16.62 -19.46 -26.57
N THR A 69 17.61 -19.44 -27.45
CA THR A 69 18.29 -18.23 -27.92
C THR A 69 17.30 -17.35 -28.68
N ALA A 70 16.98 -16.16 -28.15
CA ALA A 70 16.24 -15.14 -28.88
C ALA A 70 16.90 -13.78 -28.69
N THR A 71 17.26 -13.18 -29.83
CA THR A 71 17.87 -11.86 -30.01
C THR A 71 17.05 -10.73 -29.39
N PRO A 72 17.67 -9.62 -28.95
CA PRO A 72 16.95 -8.51 -28.33
C PRO A 72 16.17 -7.73 -29.40
N LYS A 73 14.88 -8.02 -29.53
CA LYS A 73 13.94 -7.20 -30.31
C LYS A 73 13.74 -5.88 -29.55
N ARG A 74 14.06 -4.75 -30.20
CA ARG A 74 13.79 -3.39 -29.71
C ARG A 74 12.39 -3.30 -29.10
N PRO A 75 12.20 -2.67 -27.92
CA PRO A 75 10.87 -2.40 -27.42
C PRO A 75 10.17 -1.46 -28.41
N SER A 76 9.09 -1.95 -29.02
CA SER A 76 8.12 -1.13 -29.73
C SER A 76 7.56 -0.07 -28.78
N PRO A 77 7.22 1.13 -29.26
CA PRO A 77 6.59 2.15 -28.42
C PRO A 77 5.31 1.55 -27.83
N ILE A 78 5.21 1.59 -26.51
CA ILE A 78 3.98 1.26 -25.80
C ILE A 78 2.94 2.25 -26.30
N ILE A 79 2.05 1.80 -27.18
CA ILE A 79 0.82 2.52 -27.48
C ILE A 79 0.12 2.60 -26.13
N ALA A 80 -0.08 3.82 -25.63
CA ALA A 80 -0.89 4.07 -24.45
C ALA A 80 -2.33 3.66 -24.79
N GLU A 81 -2.60 2.36 -24.66
CA GLU A 81 -3.93 1.80 -24.77
C GLU A 81 -4.78 2.54 -23.73
N ALA A 82 -5.81 3.22 -24.20
CA ALA A 82 -6.64 4.10 -23.38
C ALA A 82 -7.06 3.36 -22.11
N ILE A 83 -6.65 3.90 -20.96
CA ILE A 83 -7.09 3.38 -19.67
C ILE A 83 -8.62 3.43 -19.71
N PRO A 84 -9.33 2.30 -19.52
CA PRO A 84 -10.78 2.27 -19.56
C PRO A 84 -11.34 3.32 -18.62
N ASP A 85 -12.26 4.17 -19.11
CA ASP A 85 -12.81 5.29 -18.35
C ASP A 85 -13.50 4.87 -17.03
N ASP A 86 -13.84 3.57 -16.89
CA ASP A 86 -14.47 3.00 -15.70
C ASP A 86 -13.71 1.80 -15.12
N ILE A 87 -12.53 2.06 -14.57
CA ILE A 87 -11.80 1.04 -13.77
C ILE A 87 -12.57 0.70 -12.49
N GLU A 88 -13.23 1.68 -11.87
CA GLU A 88 -13.95 1.47 -10.59
C GLU A 88 -15.10 0.46 -10.78
N GLY A 89 -15.94 0.62 -11.79
CA GLY A 89 -17.01 -0.33 -12.10
C GLY A 89 -16.49 -1.71 -12.49
N ARG A 90 -15.40 -1.78 -13.27
CA ARG A 90 -14.75 -3.07 -13.59
C ARG A 90 -14.24 -3.81 -12.35
N LEU A 91 -13.66 -3.08 -11.40
CA LEU A 91 -13.19 -3.66 -10.13
C LEU A 91 -14.35 -4.13 -9.25
N LEU A 92 -15.47 -3.39 -9.24
CA LEU A 92 -16.69 -3.81 -8.53
C LEU A 92 -17.31 -5.06 -9.14
N CYS A 93 -17.46 -5.13 -10.47
CA CYS A 93 -17.93 -6.36 -11.14
C CYS A 93 -17.02 -7.56 -10.90
N LEU A 94 -15.70 -7.35 -10.83
CA LEU A 94 -14.76 -8.41 -10.48
C LEU A 94 -14.94 -8.85 -9.02
N ALA A 95 -15.12 -7.91 -8.09
CA ALA A 95 -15.37 -8.19 -6.69
C ALA A 95 -16.67 -8.99 -6.47
N GLU A 96 -17.74 -8.68 -7.22
CA GLU A 96 -19.00 -9.46 -7.22
C GLU A 96 -18.74 -10.90 -7.65
N ARG A 97 -18.12 -11.11 -8.82
CA ARG A 97 -17.80 -12.46 -9.32
C ARG A 97 -16.93 -13.26 -8.35
N MET A 98 -15.91 -12.62 -7.75
CA MET A 98 -15.07 -13.27 -6.75
C MET A 98 -15.83 -13.60 -5.47
N THR A 99 -16.86 -12.83 -5.13
CA THR A 99 -17.74 -13.12 -3.98
C THR A 99 -18.66 -14.30 -4.29
N ASP A 100 -19.24 -14.35 -5.49
CA ASP A 100 -20.08 -15.48 -5.93
C ASP A 100 -19.30 -16.79 -5.93
N GLU A 101 -18.06 -16.78 -6.43
CA GLU A 101 -17.18 -17.96 -6.39
C GLU A 101 -16.90 -18.42 -4.94
N LEU A 102 -16.69 -17.48 -4.02
CA LEU A 102 -16.51 -17.80 -2.60
C LEU A 102 -17.78 -18.35 -1.96
N GLU A 103 -18.95 -17.84 -2.35
CA GLU A 103 -20.25 -18.33 -1.90
C GLU A 103 -20.48 -19.76 -2.38
N GLN A 104 -20.27 -20.06 -3.67
CA GLN A 104 -20.39 -21.42 -4.21
C GLN A 104 -19.48 -22.42 -3.50
N ILE A 105 -18.20 -22.07 -3.29
CA ILE A 105 -17.24 -22.94 -2.59
C ILE A 105 -17.64 -23.15 -1.11
N THR A 106 -18.30 -22.18 -0.49
CA THR A 106 -18.73 -22.25 0.91
C THR A 106 -20.06 -22.99 1.06
N ALA A 107 -20.95 -22.90 0.07
CA ALA A 107 -22.27 -23.55 0.08
C ALA A 107 -22.16 -25.08 0.23
N HIS A 108 -21.20 -25.71 -0.47
CA HIS A 108 -20.98 -27.15 -0.42
C HIS A 108 -20.15 -27.61 0.79
N GLN A 109 -19.72 -26.70 1.68
CA GLN A 109 -18.86 -27.07 2.80
C GLN A 109 -19.53 -28.08 3.74
N GLY A 110 -20.85 -27.98 3.95
CA GLY A 110 -21.62 -28.92 4.75
C GLY A 110 -21.64 -30.32 4.15
N GLU A 111 -22.02 -30.42 2.87
CA GLU A 111 -22.06 -31.69 2.12
C GLU A 111 -20.70 -32.38 2.09
N ILE A 112 -19.62 -31.62 1.87
CA ILE A 112 -18.25 -32.16 1.87
C ILE A 112 -17.87 -32.62 3.29
N SER A 113 -18.26 -31.90 4.33
CA SER A 113 -18.01 -32.32 5.70
C SER A 113 -18.73 -33.63 6.03
N GLU A 114 -20.01 -33.75 5.69
CA GLU A 114 -20.80 -34.96 5.88
C GLU A 114 -20.22 -36.15 5.10
N ALA A 115 -19.83 -35.93 3.84
CA ALA A 115 -19.15 -36.95 3.04
C ALA A 115 -17.83 -37.42 3.67
N ILE A 116 -17.04 -36.51 4.25
CA ILE A 116 -15.83 -36.87 5.00
C ILE A 116 -16.20 -37.72 6.22
N GLU A 117 -17.25 -37.38 6.95
CA GLU A 117 -17.66 -38.13 8.14
C GLU A 117 -18.12 -39.55 7.79
N ILE A 118 -18.91 -39.71 6.74
CA ILE A 118 -19.38 -41.01 6.27
C ILE A 118 -18.18 -41.87 5.80
N GLU A 119 -17.30 -41.31 4.98
CA GLU A 119 -16.16 -42.04 4.41
C GLU A 119 -15.07 -42.38 5.44
N THR A 120 -15.03 -41.69 6.58
CA THR A 120 -14.05 -41.92 7.66
C THR A 120 -14.65 -42.57 8.90
N MET A 121 -15.90 -43.03 8.83
CA MET A 121 -16.62 -43.58 9.98
C MET A 121 -15.97 -44.84 10.56
N ASP A 122 -15.42 -45.70 9.69
CA ASP A 122 -14.77 -46.96 10.08
C ASP A 122 -13.27 -46.82 10.37
N ASP A 123 -12.71 -45.60 10.33
CA ASP A 123 -11.30 -45.40 10.62
C ASP A 123 -11.02 -45.57 12.11
N GLU A 124 -10.13 -46.49 12.48
CA GLU A 124 -9.63 -46.63 13.86
C GLU A 124 -8.92 -45.35 14.36
N ASN A 125 -8.36 -44.54 13.44
CA ASN A 125 -7.59 -43.35 13.77
C ASN A 125 -8.22 -42.08 13.19
N PRO A 126 -8.58 -41.07 14.02
CA PRO A 126 -9.26 -39.85 13.58
C PRO A 126 -8.37 -38.91 12.73
N ARG A 127 -7.07 -39.18 12.62
CA ARG A 127 -6.11 -38.32 11.93
C ARG A 127 -6.47 -38.07 10.46
N ARG A 128 -7.06 -39.05 9.76
CA ARG A 128 -7.50 -38.88 8.36
C ARG A 128 -8.68 -37.91 8.28
N LYS A 129 -9.72 -38.13 9.08
CA LYS A 129 -10.88 -37.24 9.22
C LYS A 129 -10.46 -35.80 9.55
N GLU A 130 -9.62 -35.63 10.56
CA GLU A 130 -9.14 -34.30 10.99
C GLU A 130 -8.35 -33.59 9.89
N ALA A 131 -7.49 -34.30 9.15
CA ALA A 131 -6.74 -33.73 8.04
C ALA A 131 -7.67 -33.24 6.91
N MET A 132 -8.70 -34.02 6.58
CA MET A 132 -9.70 -33.68 5.56
C MET A 132 -10.57 -32.49 5.99
N LEU A 133 -11.09 -32.51 7.22
CA LEU A 133 -11.87 -31.38 7.78
C LEU A 133 -11.03 -30.10 7.84
N LYS A 134 -9.76 -30.20 8.21
CA LYS A 134 -8.84 -29.07 8.23
C LYS A 134 -8.57 -28.51 6.84
N ALA A 135 -8.47 -29.37 5.82
CA ALA A 135 -8.27 -28.94 4.44
C ALA A 135 -9.46 -28.13 3.89
N ILE A 136 -10.69 -28.45 4.31
CA ILE A 136 -11.88 -27.70 3.89
C ILE A 136 -12.14 -26.45 4.75
N SER A 137 -11.63 -26.41 5.99
CA SER A 137 -11.66 -25.21 6.83
C SER A 137 -10.65 -24.19 6.32
N HIS A 138 -11.10 -23.10 5.68
CA HIS A 138 -10.18 -22.11 5.11
C HIS A 138 -10.24 -20.75 5.82
N PRO A 139 -9.25 -20.41 6.67
CA PRO A 139 -8.98 -19.01 7.03
C PRO A 139 -8.60 -18.16 5.81
N ILE A 140 -8.12 -18.79 4.73
CA ILE A 140 -7.79 -18.13 3.47
C ILE A 140 -9.06 -17.55 2.81
N ARG A 141 -10.18 -18.29 2.77
CA ARG A 141 -11.47 -17.81 2.24
C ARG A 141 -11.96 -16.57 3.01
N ALA A 142 -11.93 -16.63 4.34
CA ALA A 142 -12.30 -15.51 5.20
C ALA A 142 -11.42 -14.27 4.98
N ASN A 143 -10.10 -14.47 4.78
CA ASN A 143 -9.18 -13.37 4.48
C ASN A 143 -9.37 -12.80 3.06
N SER A 144 -9.70 -13.62 2.07
CA SER A 144 -10.08 -13.18 0.73
C SER A 144 -11.35 -12.32 0.78
N LEU A 145 -12.40 -12.79 1.46
CA LEU A 145 -13.62 -12.01 1.65
C LEU A 145 -13.37 -10.68 2.35
N LYS A 146 -12.56 -10.68 3.42
CA LYS A 146 -12.15 -9.44 4.09
C LYS A 146 -11.45 -8.47 3.16
N THR A 147 -10.55 -8.99 2.31
CA THR A 147 -9.80 -8.17 1.36
C THR A 147 -10.73 -7.61 0.28
N ILE A 148 -11.64 -8.41 -0.25
CA ILE A 148 -12.67 -7.98 -1.21
C ILE A 148 -13.55 -6.89 -0.58
N ALA A 149 -14.04 -7.10 0.65
CA ALA A 149 -14.84 -6.11 1.38
C ALA A 149 -14.08 -4.80 1.61
N GLN A 150 -12.79 -4.87 1.94
CA GLN A 150 -11.93 -3.68 2.07
C GLN A 150 -11.75 -2.96 0.72
N THR A 151 -11.55 -3.70 -0.37
CA THR A 151 -11.42 -3.10 -1.71
C THR A 151 -12.72 -2.44 -2.15
N VAL A 152 -13.87 -3.09 -1.94
CA VAL A 152 -15.20 -2.52 -2.25
C VAL A 152 -15.47 -1.29 -1.39
N ALA A 153 -15.14 -1.31 -0.09
CA ALA A 153 -15.30 -0.13 0.76
C ALA A 153 -14.41 1.05 0.33
N LEU A 154 -13.21 0.79 -0.19
CA LEU A 154 -12.33 1.82 -0.74
C LEU A 154 -12.88 2.38 -2.07
N LEU A 155 -13.48 1.52 -2.91
CA LEU A 155 -14.05 1.90 -4.20
C LEU A 155 -15.41 2.62 -4.04
N GLY A 156 -16.31 2.12 -3.21
CA GLY A 156 -17.59 2.74 -2.85
C GLY A 156 -17.47 3.92 -1.86
N GLY A 157 -16.27 4.15 -1.33
CA GLY A 157 -15.94 5.17 -0.32
C GLY A 157 -15.93 6.62 -0.82
N LYS A 158 -16.58 6.92 -1.95
CA LYS A 158 -16.86 8.28 -2.44
C LYS A 158 -18.30 8.75 -2.17
N GLY A 159 -19.05 8.07 -1.30
CA GLY A 159 -20.30 8.61 -0.73
C GLY A 159 -20.11 9.37 0.59
N ALA A 160 -19.01 9.13 1.29
CA ALA A 160 -18.69 9.80 2.55
C ALA A 160 -17.20 10.14 2.56
N SER A 161 -16.82 11.11 1.74
CA SER A 161 -15.64 11.92 2.02
C SER A 161 -15.77 12.41 3.46
N LYS A 162 -15.08 11.75 4.40
CA LYS A 162 -14.78 12.38 5.68
C LYS A 162 -14.01 13.63 5.30
N LYS A 163 -14.72 14.78 5.26
CA LYS A 163 -14.15 16.11 5.03
C LYS A 163 -12.82 16.15 5.77
N GLY A 164 -11.74 16.53 5.09
CA GLY A 164 -10.42 16.53 5.72
C GLY A 164 -10.50 17.32 7.03
N LYS A 165 -9.67 16.98 8.04
CA LYS A 165 -9.70 17.65 9.36
C LYS A 165 -9.67 19.19 9.25
N LYS A 166 -9.02 19.71 8.20
CA LYS A 166 -8.97 21.14 7.85
C LYS A 166 -10.31 21.71 7.36
N GLU A 167 -11.08 20.94 6.62
CA GLU A 167 -12.37 21.33 6.07
C GLU A 167 -13.49 21.23 7.13
N GLN A 168 -13.43 20.23 8.02
CA GLN A 168 -14.31 20.15 9.20
C GLN A 168 -14.08 21.32 10.16
N LEU A 169 -12.82 21.71 10.39
CA LEU A 169 -12.50 22.88 11.21
C LEU A 169 -13.00 24.19 10.59
N LYS A 170 -12.98 24.27 9.26
CA LYS A 170 -13.49 25.44 8.53
C LYS A 170 -15.00 25.54 8.63
N ASP A 171 -15.73 24.44 8.38
CA ASP A 171 -17.18 24.41 8.54
C ASP A 171 -17.62 24.69 9.98
N ALA A 172 -16.87 24.18 10.97
CA ALA A 172 -17.13 24.46 12.39
C ALA A 172 -16.90 25.95 12.74
N ALA A 173 -15.90 26.60 12.13
CA ALA A 173 -15.67 28.03 12.30
C ALA A 173 -16.76 28.87 11.58
N ASP A 174 -17.17 28.47 10.38
CA ASP A 174 -18.19 29.15 9.60
C ASP A 174 -19.57 29.05 10.28
N THR A 175 -19.89 27.89 10.87
CA THR A 175 -21.09 27.70 11.69
C THR A 175 -21.03 28.42 13.05
N ALA A 176 -19.85 28.59 13.65
CA ALA A 176 -19.70 29.39 14.87
C ALA A 176 -19.79 30.90 14.59
N SER A 177 -19.38 31.34 13.39
CA SER A 177 -19.44 32.75 12.98
C SER A 177 -20.83 33.20 12.51
N SER A 178 -21.76 32.26 12.30
CA SER A 178 -23.13 32.54 11.86
C SER A 178 -24.17 32.00 12.86
N GLY A 179 -25.29 32.71 13.03
CA GLY A 179 -26.36 32.30 13.95
C GLY A 179 -26.28 32.90 15.35
N LYS A 180 -26.73 32.15 16.37
CA LYS A 180 -26.97 32.64 17.75
C LYS A 180 -25.73 33.23 18.44
N PHE A 181 -24.53 32.90 17.96
CA PHE A 181 -23.23 33.33 18.50
C PHE A 181 -22.47 34.28 17.58
N ALA A 182 -23.09 34.82 16.52
CA ALA A 182 -22.45 35.79 15.66
C ALA A 182 -22.04 37.06 16.45
N PRO A 183 -20.84 37.63 16.19
CA PRO A 183 -20.39 38.83 16.88
C PRO A 183 -21.32 40.00 16.58
N MET A 184 -21.80 40.69 17.62
CA MET A 184 -22.71 41.83 17.45
C MET A 184 -22.05 42.96 16.67
N THR A 185 -22.77 43.49 15.68
CA THR A 185 -22.34 44.64 14.90
C THR A 185 -22.12 45.83 15.82
N GLN A 186 -20.95 46.46 15.74
CA GLN A 186 -20.63 47.60 16.59
C GLN A 186 -21.63 48.75 16.36
N PRO A 187 -22.13 49.41 17.43
CA PRO A 187 -23.08 50.50 17.29
C PRO A 187 -22.43 51.67 16.54
N LYS A 188 -23.11 52.15 15.50
CA LYS A 188 -22.65 53.29 14.70
C LYS A 188 -22.77 54.57 15.52
N LEU A 189 -21.64 55.24 15.75
CA LEU A 189 -21.59 56.53 16.40
C LEU A 189 -22.18 57.60 15.47
N VAL A 190 -23.44 57.99 15.70
CA VAL A 190 -24.07 59.10 14.97
C VAL A 190 -23.60 60.41 15.62
N VAL A 191 -22.51 60.97 15.10
CA VAL A 191 -22.09 62.32 15.49
C VAL A 191 -22.83 63.32 14.60
N ASN A 192 -23.89 63.92 15.14
CA ASN A 192 -24.64 64.97 14.46
C ASN A 192 -23.98 66.32 14.75
N ASN A 193 -22.96 66.69 13.95
CA ASN A 193 -22.36 68.03 14.01
C ASN A 193 -23.30 69.04 13.32
N GLY A 194 -24.35 69.40 14.03
CA GLY A 194 -25.23 70.51 13.69
C GLY A 194 -24.44 71.81 13.66
N LYS A 195 -24.13 72.25 12.45
CA LYS A 195 -23.57 73.56 12.13
C LYS A 195 -24.51 74.65 12.68
N ARG A 196 -24.21 75.22 13.85
CA ARG A 196 -24.87 76.46 14.31
C ARG A 196 -24.42 77.58 13.37
N ARG A 197 -25.28 77.87 12.39
CA ARG A 197 -25.29 79.14 11.68
C ARG A 197 -26.19 80.11 12.48
N ASP A 198 -25.77 81.37 12.43
CA ASP A 198 -26.53 82.60 12.67
C ASP A 198 -26.65 83.07 14.13
N SER A 199 -25.80 84.04 14.47
CA SER A 199 -26.17 85.44 14.78
C SER A 199 -24.93 86.31 14.85
#